data_AF-A0A4R3AH19-F1
#
_entry.id   AF-A0A4R3AH19-F1
#
_cell.length_a   1.000
_cell.length_b   1.000
_cell.length_c   1.000
_cell.angle_alpha   90.00
_cell.angle_beta   90.00
_cell.angle_gamma   90.00
#
_symmetry.space_group_name_H-M   'P 1'
#
loop_
_entity.id
_entity.type
_entity.pdbx_description
1 polymer ?
#
loop_
_entity_poly.entity_id
_entity_poly.type
_entity_poly.pdbx_seq_one_letter_code
_entity_poly.pdbx_strand_id
1 'polypeptide(L)'
;MSKRKNFEGLDSDFIAIKSLFESGIAKSMVILEQQGPTKMAKELGLQYNSYLEKLKNPEKFTFKHIFKMATLCELNPDLIYKVIKKQLNITDTTIEI
;
A
#
# COMPACT_ATOMS: atom_id res chain seq x y z
N MET A 1 -16.97 13.51 22.47
CA MET A 1 -15.56 13.12 22.68
C MET A 1 -15.25 11.96 21.75
N SER A 2 -14.54 12.21 20.64
CA SER A 2 -14.14 11.14 19.71
C SER A 2 -13.10 10.25 20.38
N LYS A 3 -13.41 8.94 20.48
CA LYS A 3 -12.47 7.93 20.97
C LYS A 3 -11.23 7.94 20.08
N ARG A 4 -10.11 8.48 20.57
CA ARG A 4 -8.79 8.28 19.96
C ARG A 4 -8.48 6.79 20.10
N LYS A 5 -8.43 6.05 18.99
CA LYS A 5 -7.86 4.70 18.97
C LYS A 5 -6.43 4.80 19.51
N ASN A 6 -6.15 4.08 20.59
CA ASN A 6 -4.81 3.99 21.14
C ASN A 6 -3.98 3.15 20.16
N PHE A 7 -3.02 3.75 19.46
CA PHE A 7 -2.10 3.06 18.53
C PHE A 7 -0.95 2.40 19.31
N GLU A 8 -1.25 1.73 20.42
CA GLU A 8 -0.23 1.03 21.20
C GLU A 8 0.18 -0.25 20.45
N GLY A 9 1.26 -0.16 19.67
CA GLY A 9 1.94 -1.31 19.06
C GLY A 9 2.10 -1.28 17.54
N LEU A 10 1.53 -0.29 16.84
CA LEU A 10 1.72 -0.13 15.39
C LEU A 10 2.88 0.80 15.10
N ASP A 11 3.74 0.36 14.19
CA ASP A 11 4.90 1.13 13.75
C ASP A 11 4.47 2.45 13.10
N SER A 12 5.18 3.54 13.41
CA SER A 12 4.86 4.87 12.91
C SER A 12 4.87 4.94 11.38
N ASP A 13 5.74 4.17 10.71
CA ASP A 13 5.79 4.13 9.25
C ASP A 13 4.51 3.49 8.70
N PHE A 14 4.01 2.42 9.32
CA PHE A 14 2.78 1.75 8.89
C PHE A 14 1.53 2.59 9.15
N ILE A 15 1.51 3.38 10.23
CA ILE A 15 0.43 4.35 10.50
C ILE A 15 0.44 5.47 9.46
N ALA A 16 1.62 5.98 9.09
CA ALA A 16 1.76 6.99 8.05
C ALA A 16 1.25 6.45 6.71
N ILE A 17 1.64 5.23 6.33
CA ILE A 17 1.16 4.55 5.13
C ILE A 17 -0.38 4.42 5.16
N LYS A 18 -0.95 3.93 6.27
CA LYS A 18 -2.41 3.84 6.44
C LYS A 18 -3.10 5.16 6.13
N SER A 19 -2.61 6.24 6.74
CA SER A 19 -3.16 7.59 6.59
C SER A 19 -3.10 8.07 5.13
N LEU A 20 -2.03 7.77 4.40
CA LEU A 20 -1.88 8.14 2.99
C LEU A 20 -2.92 7.45 2.09
N PHE A 21 -3.21 6.18 2.33
CA PHE A 21 -4.22 5.44 1.57
C PHE A 21 -5.65 5.85 1.94
N GLU A 22 -5.98 5.95 3.23
CA GLU A 22 -7.32 6.31 3.69
C GLU A 22 -7.73 7.74 3.30
N SER A 23 -6.77 8.68 3.31
CA SER A 23 -7.02 10.07 2.88
C SER A 23 -7.14 10.23 1.35
N GLY A 24 -6.81 9.20 0.57
CA GLY A 24 -6.76 9.28 -0.89
C GLY A 24 -5.60 10.10 -1.44
N ILE A 25 -4.63 10.50 -0.60
CA ILE A 25 -3.41 11.21 -1.01
C ILE A 25 -2.51 10.27 -1.81
N ALA A 26 -2.45 8.98 -1.45
CA ALA A 26 -1.74 7.97 -2.22
C ALA A 26 -2.34 7.82 -3.61
N LYS A 27 -1.68 8.41 -4.62
CA LYS A 27 -2.04 8.29 -6.05
C LYS A 27 -1.22 7.23 -6.79
N SER A 28 -0.13 6.77 -6.18
CA SER A 28 0.82 5.80 -6.72
C SER A 28 1.49 5.07 -5.56
N MET A 29 1.88 3.82 -5.78
CA MET A 29 2.66 3.02 -4.84
C MET A 29 4.06 3.62 -4.57
N VAL A 30 4.60 4.43 -5.47
CA VAL A 30 5.91 5.12 -5.30
C VAL A 30 5.95 5.98 -4.03
N ILE A 31 4.80 6.45 -3.52
CA ILE A 31 4.76 7.21 -2.25
C ILE A 31 5.31 6.42 -1.06
N LEU A 32 5.28 5.09 -1.14
CA LEU A 32 5.82 4.20 -0.11
C LEU A 32 7.35 4.21 -0.05
N GLU A 33 8.04 4.77 -1.03
CA GLU A 33 9.50 4.99 -0.96
C GLU A 33 9.87 5.94 0.18
N GLN A 34 8.94 6.82 0.59
CA GLN A 34 9.17 7.83 1.62
C GLN A 34 8.82 7.35 3.03
N GLN A 35 8.20 6.18 3.17
CA GLN A 35 7.66 5.68 4.44
C GLN A 35 8.24 4.29 4.74
N GLY A 36 9.37 4.26 5.45
CA GLY A 36 10.00 3.01 5.90
C GLY A 36 10.25 1.97 4.80
N PRO A 37 10.82 2.29 3.63
CA PRO A 37 10.90 1.37 2.49
C PRO A 37 11.70 0.10 2.79
N THR A 38 12.79 0.21 3.56
CA THR A 38 13.60 -0.95 3.99
C THR A 38 12.81 -1.89 4.89
N LYS A 39 12.02 -1.32 5.80
CA LYS A 39 11.20 -2.09 6.73
C LYS A 39 10.07 -2.81 6.00
N MET A 40 9.35 -2.11 5.13
CA MET A 40 8.30 -2.73 4.30
C MET A 40 8.87 -3.82 3.40
N ALA A 41 9.99 -3.58 2.72
CA ALA A 41 10.65 -4.60 1.89
C ALA A 41 10.98 -5.86 2.69
N LYS A 42 11.59 -5.70 3.88
CA LYS A 42 11.92 -6.80 4.79
C LYS A 42 10.67 -7.57 5.20
N GLU A 43 9.63 -6.89 5.65
CA GLU A 43 8.38 -7.54 6.05
C GLU A 43 7.74 -8.28 4.87
N LEU A 44 7.81 -7.75 3.65
CA LEU A 44 7.30 -8.44 2.46
C LEU A 44 8.18 -9.61 1.99
N GLY A 45 9.35 -9.83 2.60
CA GLY A 45 10.30 -10.84 2.17
C GLY A 45 10.98 -10.49 0.83
N LEU A 46 11.10 -9.19 0.52
CA LEU A 46 11.67 -8.67 -0.70
C LEU A 46 13.05 -8.04 -0.44
N GLN A 47 13.93 -8.17 -1.42
CA GLN A 47 15.14 -7.34 -1.46
C GLN A 47 14.75 -5.87 -1.70
N TYR A 48 15.51 -4.93 -1.13
CA TYR A 48 15.24 -3.49 -1.21
C TYR A 48 15.03 -3.00 -2.65
N ASN A 49 15.95 -3.32 -3.56
CA ASN A 49 15.85 -2.91 -4.96
C ASN A 49 14.63 -3.53 -5.67
N SER A 50 14.31 -4.79 -5.36
CA SER A 50 13.13 -5.46 -5.92
C SER A 50 11.83 -4.81 -5.43
N TYR A 51 11.82 -4.33 -4.19
CA TYR A 51 10.70 -3.57 -3.64
C TYR A 51 10.53 -2.23 -4.37
N LEU A 52 11.60 -1.43 -4.51
CA LEU A 52 11.55 -0.15 -5.24
C LEU A 52 11.10 -0.33 -6.70
N GLU A 53 11.60 -1.36 -7.37
CA GLU A 53 11.18 -1.68 -8.74
C GLU A 53 9.66 -1.97 -8.82
N LYS A 54 9.12 -2.68 -7.83
CA LYS A 54 7.68 -3.00 -7.74
C LYS A 54 6.83 -1.78 -7.38
N LEU A 55 7.35 -0.81 -6.62
CA LEU A 55 6.61 0.44 -6.39
C LEU A 55 6.39 1.22 -7.69
N LYS A 56 7.39 1.20 -8.58
CA LYS A 56 7.31 1.80 -9.92
C LYS A 56 6.43 0.97 -10.87
N ASN A 57 6.47 -0.36 -10.72
CA ASN A 57 5.74 -1.34 -11.54
C ASN A 57 4.82 -2.21 -10.64
N PRO A 58 3.70 -1.65 -10.16
CA PRO A 58 2.89 -2.26 -9.10
C PRO A 58 2.17 -3.55 -9.52
N GLU A 59 2.03 -3.82 -10.81
CA GLU A 59 1.54 -5.10 -11.34
C GLU A 59 2.43 -6.28 -10.98
N LYS A 60 3.71 -6.02 -10.63
CA LYS A 60 4.66 -7.05 -10.17
C LYS A 60 4.45 -7.43 -8.70
N PHE A 61 3.56 -6.76 -7.97
CA PHE A 61 3.15 -7.24 -6.64
C PHE A 61 2.23 -8.45 -6.78
N THR A 62 2.52 -9.49 -6.00
CA THR A 62 1.62 -10.64 -5.88
C THR A 62 0.46 -10.28 -4.94
N PHE A 63 -0.65 -11.01 -5.05
CA PHE A 63 -1.74 -10.90 -4.08
C PHE A 63 -1.25 -11.08 -2.64
N LYS A 64 -0.33 -12.01 -2.39
CA LYS A 64 0.27 -12.21 -1.07
C LYS A 64 0.96 -10.95 -0.55
N HIS A 65 1.67 -10.21 -1.42
CA HIS A 65 2.28 -8.94 -1.02
C HIS A 65 1.22 -7.90 -0.65
N ILE A 66 0.17 -7.74 -1.46
CA ILE A 66 -0.89 -6.75 -1.23
C ILE A 66 -1.61 -7.03 0.10
N PHE A 67 -2.04 -8.27 0.33
CA PHE A 67 -2.70 -8.65 1.59
C PHE A 67 -1.77 -8.52 2.81
N LYS A 68 -0.47 -8.80 2.64
CA LYS A 68 0.50 -8.61 3.71
C LYS A 68 0.69 -7.12 4.04
N MET A 69 0.82 -6.23 3.04
CA MET A 69 0.84 -4.78 3.26
C MET A 69 -0.43 -4.30 3.98
N ALA A 70 -1.59 -4.78 3.53
CA ALA A 70 -2.88 -4.45 4.14
C ALA A 70 -2.92 -4.86 5.62
N THR A 71 -2.40 -6.05 5.95
CA THR A 71 -2.31 -6.53 7.33
C THR A 71 -1.36 -5.68 8.17
N LEU A 72 -0.16 -5.39 7.66
CA LEU A 72 0.86 -4.59 8.35
C LEU A 72 0.40 -3.16 8.64
N CYS A 73 -0.36 -2.57 7.72
CA CYS A 73 -0.86 -1.20 7.83
C CYS A 73 -2.29 -1.11 8.38
N GLU A 74 -2.92 -2.22 8.76
CA GLU A 74 -4.36 -2.29 9.08
C GLU A 74 -5.26 -1.55 8.06
N LEU A 75 -5.02 -1.79 6.78
CA LEU A 75 -5.73 -1.20 5.66
C LEU A 75 -6.69 -2.20 5.02
N ASN A 76 -7.76 -1.70 4.40
CA ASN A 76 -8.51 -2.52 3.44
C ASN A 76 -7.61 -2.75 2.18
N PRO A 77 -7.32 -4.01 1.79
CA PRO A 77 -6.54 -4.31 0.58
C PRO A 77 -7.12 -3.69 -0.70
N ASP A 78 -8.43 -3.43 -0.76
CA ASP A 78 -9.07 -2.76 -1.90
C ASP A 78 -8.56 -1.34 -2.11
N LEU A 79 -8.16 -0.63 -1.03
CA LEU A 79 -7.56 0.70 -1.15
C LEU A 79 -6.20 0.63 -1.84
N ILE A 80 -5.40 -0.38 -1.50
CA ILE A 80 -4.10 -0.61 -2.15
C ILE A 80 -4.33 -0.96 -3.61
N TYR A 81 -5.25 -1.90 -3.89
CA TYR A 81 -5.58 -2.31 -5.25
C TYR A 81 -6.09 -1.13 -6.10
N LYS A 82 -6.93 -0.25 -5.55
CA LYS A 82 -7.42 0.95 -6.22
C LYS A 82 -6.28 1.89 -6.64
N VAL A 83 -5.27 2.07 -5.79
CA VAL A 83 -4.09 2.89 -6.12
C VAL A 83 -3.25 2.22 -7.21
N ILE A 84 -3.03 0.91 -7.13
CA ILE A 84 -2.32 0.13 -8.16
C ILE A 84 -3.04 0.28 -9.51
N LYS A 85 -4.34 0.05 -9.54
CA LYS A 85 -5.16 0.15 -10.75
C LYS A 85 -5.11 1.54 -11.37
N LYS A 86 -5.22 2.58 -10.54
CA LYS A 86 -5.10 3.97 -10.97
C LYS A 86 -3.72 4.29 -11.55
N GLN A 87 -2.64 3.81 -10.92
CA GLN A 87 -1.28 4.00 -11.42
C GLN A 87 -1.06 3.33 -12.77
N LEU A 88 -1.71 2.19 -13.00
CA LEU A 88 -1.65 1.46 -14.28
C LEU A 88 -2.61 2.00 -15.35
N ASN A 89 -3.37 3.06 -15.04
CA ASN A 89 -4.43 3.59 -15.91
C ASN A 89 -5.44 2.53 -16.39
N ILE A 90 -5.66 1.48 -15.59
CA ILE A 90 -6.67 0.46 -15.89
C ILE A 90 -8.03 1.06 -15.55
N THR A 91 -8.81 1.42 -16.57
CA THR A 91 -10.22 1.75 -16.40
C THR A 91 -11.02 0.47 -16.29
N ASP A 92 -12.07 0.45 -15.45
CA ASP A 92 -13.10 -0.57 -15.55
C ASP A 92 -13.73 -0.41 -16.93
N THR A 93 -13.24 -1.18 -17.90
CA THR A 93 -13.97 -1.36 -19.14
C THR A 93 -15.25 -2.08 -18.72
N THR A 94 -16.34 -1.33 -18.57
CA THR A 94 -17.68 -1.90 -18.48
C THR A 94 -17.81 -2.79 -19.70
N ILE A 95 -17.73 -4.10 -19.51
CA ILE A 95 -18.19 -5.03 -20.53
C ILE A 95 -19.69 -4.88 -20.45
N GLU A 96 -20.25 -4.06 -21.34
CA GLU A 96 -21.67 -4.12 -21.67
C GLU A 96 -21.89 -5.52 -22.26
N ILE A 97 -22.39 -6.43 -21.42
CA ILE A 97 -22.88 -7.76 -21.82
C ILE A 97 -24.36 -7.61 -22.18
#